data_AF-A0A7K4Q3B6-F1
#
_entry.id   AF-A0A7K4Q3B6-F1
#
_cell.length_a   1.000
_cell.length_b   1.000
_cell.length_c   1.000
_cell.angle_alpha   90.00
_cell.angle_beta   90.00
_cell.angle_gamma   90.00
#
_symmetry.space_group_name_H-M   'P 1'
#
loop_
_entity.id
_entity.type
_entity.pdbx_description
1 polymer ?
#
loop_
_entity_poly.entity_id
_entity_poly.type
_entity_poly.pdbx_seq_one_letter_code
_entity_poly.pdbx_strand_id
1 'polypeptide(L)'
;LGRLNVKNEELDAMIKEASGPINFTVFLTMFGEKLKGADPEDVIMGAFKVLDPDGKGSIKKSFLEELLTTQCDRFTPEEIKNMWAAFPPDVAGNVDYKNICYVITHGEDKEGE
;
A
#
# COMPACT_ATOMS: atom_id res chain seq x y z
N LEU A 1 -6.80 -10.39 13.53
CA LEU A 1 -7.98 -10.57 12.66
C LEU A 1 -7.68 -11.61 11.57
N GLY A 2 -8.67 -12.41 11.18
CA GLY A 2 -8.63 -13.29 10.00
C GLY A 2 -10.02 -13.34 9.36
N ARG A 3 -10.09 -13.61 8.05
CA ARG A 3 -11.39 -13.83 7.38
C ARG A 3 -11.95 -15.18 7.86
N LEU A 4 -13.16 -15.17 8.42
CA LEU A 4 -13.90 -16.39 8.74
C LEU A 4 -14.74 -16.80 7.52
N ASN A 5 -14.98 -18.11 7.33
CA ASN A 5 -15.75 -18.65 6.20
C ASN A 5 -15.13 -18.35 4.81
N VAL A 6 -13.81 -18.47 4.69
CA VAL A 6 -13.11 -18.45 3.41
C VAL A 6 -13.45 -19.73 2.63
N LYS A 7 -13.66 -19.60 1.31
CA LYS A 7 -13.93 -20.77 0.46
C LYS A 7 -12.70 -21.68 0.39
N ASN A 8 -12.90 -22.99 0.30
CA ASN A 8 -11.79 -23.94 0.24
C ASN A 8 -10.84 -23.65 -0.93
N GLU A 9 -11.36 -23.18 -2.07
CA GLU A 9 -10.54 -22.83 -3.23
C GLU A 9 -9.60 -21.65 -2.95
N GLU A 10 -10.03 -20.67 -2.14
CA GLU A 10 -9.21 -19.52 -1.75
C GLU A 10 -8.15 -19.94 -0.72
N LEU A 11 -8.50 -20.84 0.22
CA LEU A 11 -7.53 -21.44 1.13
C LEU A 11 -6.47 -22.26 0.39
N ASP A 12 -6.87 -23.09 -0.57
CA ASP A 12 -5.95 -23.88 -1.39
C ASP A 12 -5.04 -22.99 -2.23
N ALA A 13 -5.55 -21.86 -2.75
CA ALA A 13 -4.75 -20.90 -3.49
C ALA A 13 -3.68 -20.26 -2.58
N MET A 14 -4.04 -19.86 -1.36
CA MET A 14 -3.09 -19.32 -0.38
C MET A 14 -2.01 -20.35 -0.01
N ILE A 15 -2.38 -21.62 0.19
CA ILE A 15 -1.42 -22.68 0.52
C ILE A 15 -0.45 -22.94 -0.64
N LYS A 16 -0.93 -22.83 -1.88
CA LYS A 16 -0.11 -22.99 -3.10
C LYS A 16 0.89 -21.88 -3.36
N GLU A 17 0.81 -20.75 -2.64
CA GLU A 17 1.91 -19.76 -2.67
C GLU A 17 3.21 -20.37 -2.11
N ALA A 18 3.12 -21.48 -1.37
CA ALA A 18 4.27 -22.22 -0.89
C ALA A 18 4.88 -23.13 -1.93
N SER A 19 6.21 -23.08 -2.01
CA SER A 19 7.02 -23.99 -2.82
C SER A 19 6.99 -25.43 -2.30
N GLY A 20 6.39 -25.68 -1.14
CA GLY A 20 6.21 -27.01 -0.54
C GLY A 20 5.28 -26.98 0.68
N PRO A 21 5.24 -28.05 1.49
CA PRO A 21 4.40 -28.10 2.69
C PRO A 21 4.66 -26.92 3.62
N ILE A 22 3.59 -26.20 3.99
CA ILE A 22 3.70 -25.06 4.92
C ILE A 22 4.04 -25.58 6.32
N ASN A 23 5.26 -25.28 6.75
CA ASN A 23 5.69 -25.38 8.14
C ASN A 23 6.05 -23.98 8.66
N PHE A 24 6.31 -23.86 9.96
CA PHE A 24 6.58 -22.58 10.59
C PHE A 24 7.75 -21.81 9.94
N THR A 25 8.81 -22.50 9.54
CA THR A 25 9.97 -21.89 8.88
C THR A 25 9.60 -21.36 7.49
N VAL A 26 8.87 -22.14 6.67
CA VAL A 26 8.42 -21.70 5.34
C VAL A 26 7.52 -20.48 5.47
N PHE A 27 6.62 -20.47 6.45
CA PHE A 27 5.76 -19.32 6.73
C PHE A 27 6.58 -18.06 7.05
N LEU A 28 7.56 -18.14 7.96
CA LEU A 28 8.43 -17.00 8.28
C LEU A 28 9.23 -16.52 7.07
N THR A 29 9.77 -17.44 6.26
CA THR A 29 10.52 -17.09 5.05
C THR A 29 9.65 -16.34 4.05
N MET A 30 8.42 -16.81 3.78
CA MET A 30 7.50 -16.11 2.89
C MET A 30 7.19 -14.69 3.34
N PHE A 31 6.91 -14.50 4.63
CA PHE A 31 6.64 -13.19 5.18
C PHE A 31 7.89 -12.29 5.09
N GLY A 32 9.07 -12.85 5.38
CA GLY A 32 10.34 -12.14 5.20
C GLY A 32 10.59 -11.72 3.76
N GLU A 33 10.25 -12.55 2.78
CA GLU A 33 10.36 -12.23 1.36
C GLU A 33 9.35 -11.17 0.91
N LYS A 34 8.09 -11.24 1.37
CA LYS A 34 7.08 -10.20 1.06
C LYS A 34 7.41 -8.83 1.65
N LEU A 35 8.12 -8.79 2.78
CA LEU A 35 8.60 -7.54 3.39
C LEU A 35 9.92 -7.03 2.78
N LYS A 36 10.59 -7.86 1.97
CA LYS A 36 11.88 -7.51 1.37
C LYS A 36 11.69 -6.52 0.23
N GLY A 37 12.34 -5.36 0.34
CA GLY A 37 12.35 -4.33 -0.71
C GLY A 37 11.43 -3.14 -0.45
N ALA A 38 10.69 -3.12 0.66
CA ALA A 38 10.03 -1.92 1.13
C ALA A 38 11.03 -1.01 1.85
N ASP A 39 11.05 0.26 1.49
CA ASP A 39 11.82 1.28 2.22
C ASP A 39 11.16 1.58 3.58
N PRO A 40 11.94 1.98 4.60
CA PRO A 40 11.40 2.48 5.86
C PRO A 40 10.45 3.67 5.66
N GLU A 41 9.45 3.81 6.54
CA GLU A 41 8.42 4.85 6.42
C GLU A 41 9.01 6.27 6.31
N ASP A 42 10.08 6.56 7.05
CA ASP A 42 10.75 7.87 7.05
C ASP A 42 11.39 8.20 5.70
N VAL A 43 11.89 7.19 4.98
CA VAL A 43 12.45 7.33 3.63
C VAL A 43 11.32 7.63 2.63
N ILE A 44 10.23 6.86 2.69
CA ILE A 44 9.05 7.07 1.82
C ILE A 44 8.44 8.46 2.07
N MET A 45 8.29 8.83 3.34
CA MET A 45 7.84 10.16 3.77
C MET A 45 8.77 11.26 3.24
N GLY A 46 10.08 11.02 3.28
CA GLY A 46 11.09 11.92 2.71
C GLY A 46 10.87 12.17 1.22
N ALA A 47 10.53 11.13 0.44
CA ALA A 47 10.22 11.27 -0.97
C ALA A 47 8.98 12.13 -1.23
N PHE A 48 7.89 11.93 -0.47
CA PHE A 48 6.69 12.77 -0.59
C PHE A 48 6.93 14.23 -0.18
N LYS A 49 7.77 14.49 0.82
CA LYS A 49 8.13 15.85 1.22
C LYS A 49 8.80 16.66 0.10
N VAL A 50 9.48 16.02 -0.85
CA VAL A 50 10.04 16.71 -2.03
C VAL A 50 8.93 17.29 -2.91
N LEU A 51 7.74 16.68 -2.90
CA LEU A 51 6.56 17.11 -3.66
C LEU A 51 5.69 18.13 -2.90
N ASP A 52 5.96 18.36 -1.62
CA ASP A 52 5.23 19.27 -0.72
C ASP A 52 6.21 20.28 -0.08
N PRO A 53 6.71 21.26 -0.86
CA PRO A 53 7.70 22.23 -0.38
C PRO A 53 7.18 23.11 0.76
N ASP A 54 5.85 23.25 0.88
CA ASP A 54 5.20 24.01 1.96
C ASP A 54 5.04 23.19 3.25
N GLY A 55 5.33 21.88 3.23
CA GLY A 55 5.25 21.00 4.39
C GLY A 55 3.84 20.83 4.95
N LYS A 56 2.80 20.93 4.11
CA LYS A 56 1.40 20.83 4.53
C LYS A 56 1.02 19.44 5.03
N GLY A 57 1.74 18.41 4.63
CA GLY A 57 1.36 17.01 4.88
C GLY A 57 0.32 16.48 3.89
N SER A 58 0.00 17.24 2.85
CA SER A 58 -0.94 16.82 1.82
C SER A 58 -0.53 17.34 0.44
N ILE A 59 -0.92 16.60 -0.60
CA ILE A 59 -0.60 16.91 -2.00
C ILE A 59 -1.89 16.91 -2.81
N LYS A 60 -1.99 17.77 -3.84
CA LYS A 60 -3.14 17.77 -4.75
C LYS A 60 -3.23 16.44 -5.51
N LYS A 61 -4.40 15.81 -5.47
CA LYS A 61 -4.69 14.58 -6.23
C LYS A 61 -4.28 14.73 -7.70
N SER A 62 -4.69 15.81 -8.36
CA SER A 62 -4.43 16.04 -9.78
C SER A 62 -2.94 16.07 -10.10
N PHE A 63 -2.13 16.68 -9.23
CA PHE A 63 -0.68 16.74 -9.40
C PHE A 63 -0.03 15.36 -9.20
N LEU A 64 -0.47 14.62 -8.17
CA LEU A 64 0.05 13.28 -7.91
C LEU A 64 -0.36 12.28 -9.01
N GLU A 65 -1.59 12.37 -9.53
CA GLU A 65 -2.09 11.56 -10.64
C GLU A 65 -1.31 11.83 -11.94
N GLU A 66 -1.06 13.09 -12.27
CA GLU A 66 -0.22 13.46 -13.41
C GLU A 66 1.20 12.90 -13.27
N LEU A 67 1.80 13.00 -12.09
CA LEU A 67 3.14 12.48 -11.84
C LEU A 67 3.20 10.96 -12.03
N LEU A 68 2.27 10.22 -11.42
CA LEU A 68 2.21 8.75 -11.45
C LEU A 68 1.84 8.18 -12.83
N THR A 69 1.20 8.96 -13.69
CA THR A 69 0.81 8.51 -15.05
C THR A 69 1.80 8.95 -16.13
N THR A 70 2.68 9.92 -15.85
CA THR A 70 3.61 10.47 -16.85
C THR A 70 5.08 10.14 -16.59
N GLN A 71 5.48 10.07 -15.31
CA GLN A 71 6.87 9.88 -14.90
C GLN A 71 7.14 8.45 -14.45
N CYS A 72 8.40 8.01 -14.57
CA CYS A 72 8.90 6.72 -14.09
C CYS A 72 8.05 5.53 -14.59
N ASP A 73 7.86 4.52 -13.75
CA ASP A 73 6.96 3.41 -14.00
C ASP A 73 5.51 3.88 -13.87
N ARG A 74 4.86 4.02 -15.02
CA ARG A 74 3.57 4.66 -15.13
C ARG A 74 2.46 3.75 -14.65
N PHE A 75 1.63 4.28 -13.78
CA PHE A 75 0.45 3.60 -13.31
C PHE A 75 -0.57 3.51 -14.46
N THR A 76 -1.19 2.35 -14.55
CA THR A 76 -2.37 2.12 -15.39
C THR A 76 -3.59 2.86 -14.81
N PRO A 77 -4.63 3.11 -15.63
CA PRO A 77 -5.86 3.71 -15.15
C PRO A 77 -6.53 2.92 -14.01
N GLU A 78 -6.35 1.60 -13.99
CA GLU A 78 -6.88 0.74 -12.93
C GLU A 78 -6.11 0.91 -11.62
N GLU A 79 -4.79 0.99 -11.66
CA GLU A 79 -3.95 1.25 -10.48
C GLU A 79 -4.24 2.62 -9.85
N ILE A 80 -4.38 3.66 -10.66
CA ILE A 80 -4.79 4.99 -10.20
C ILE A 80 -6.18 4.96 -9.56
N LYS A 81 -7.14 4.26 -10.18
CA LYS A 81 -8.48 4.10 -9.61
C LYS A 81 -8.45 3.40 -8.26
N ASN A 82 -7.66 2.33 -8.14
CA ASN A 82 -7.51 1.57 -6.90
C ASN A 82 -6.84 2.42 -5.81
N MET A 83 -5.82 3.22 -6.17
CA MET A 83 -5.16 4.15 -5.24
C MET A 83 -6.16 5.15 -4.64
N TRP A 84 -7.02 5.77 -5.46
CA TRP A 84 -8.02 6.72 -4.96
C TRP A 84 -9.20 6.10 -4.24
N ALA A 85 -9.48 4.81 -4.48
CA ALA A 85 -10.45 4.07 -3.71
C ALA A 85 -9.92 3.77 -2.29
N ALA A 86 -8.63 3.47 -2.15
CA ALA A 86 -7.99 3.22 -0.86
C ALA A 86 -7.69 4.52 -0.09
N PHE A 87 -7.25 5.57 -0.80
CA PHE A 87 -6.84 6.85 -0.22
C PHE A 87 -7.65 7.99 -0.82
N PRO A 88 -8.92 8.16 -0.42
CA PRO A 88 -9.79 9.17 -0.99
C PRO A 88 -9.27 10.59 -0.67
N PRO A 89 -9.27 11.51 -1.64
CA PRO A 89 -8.93 12.90 -1.38
C PRO A 89 -10.01 13.60 -0.53
N ASP A 90 -9.61 14.68 0.14
CA ASP A 90 -10.53 15.58 0.82
C ASP A 90 -11.42 16.38 -0.16
N VAL A 91 -12.35 17.17 0.39
CA VAL A 91 -13.29 18.01 -0.39
C VAL A 91 -12.57 19.04 -1.27
N ALA A 92 -11.36 19.45 -0.90
CA ALA A 92 -10.52 20.38 -1.65
C ALA A 92 -9.60 19.66 -2.67
N GLY A 93 -9.68 18.33 -2.78
CA GLY A 93 -8.88 17.52 -3.67
C GLY A 93 -7.44 17.28 -3.19
N ASN A 94 -7.16 17.43 -1.90
CA ASN A 94 -5.86 17.09 -1.32
C ASN A 94 -5.86 15.65 -0.78
N VAL A 95 -4.71 15.00 -0.87
CA VAL A 95 -4.48 13.64 -0.39
C VAL A 95 -3.48 13.70 0.76
N ASP A 96 -3.81 13.08 1.89
CA ASP A 96 -2.90 12.92 3.02
C ASP A 96 -1.89 11.82 2.72
N TYR A 97 -0.68 12.21 2.33
CA TYR A 97 0.39 11.27 2.03
C TYR A 97 0.99 10.64 3.29
N LYS A 98 0.79 11.22 4.48
CA LYS A 98 1.26 10.61 5.73
C LYS A 98 0.46 9.36 6.02
N ASN A 99 -0.86 9.43 5.83
CA ASN A 99 -1.73 8.26 5.93
C ASN A 99 -1.32 7.17 4.91
N ILE A 100 -0.97 7.55 3.68
CA ILE A 100 -0.45 6.59 2.68
C ILE A 100 0.80 5.90 3.21
N CYS A 101 1.80 6.66 3.67
CA CYS A 101 3.06 6.13 4.20
C CYS A 101 2.83 5.17 5.37
N TYR A 102 1.95 5.54 6.31
CA TYR A 102 1.60 4.70 7.45
C TYR A 102 0.96 3.39 7.01
N VAL A 103 -0.10 3.46 6.20
CA VAL A 103 -0.87 2.26 5.78
C VAL A 103 -0.02 1.28 4.98
N ILE A 104 0.88 1.75 4.10
CA ILE A 104 1.70 0.84 3.31
C ILE A 104 2.86 0.20 4.11
N THR A 105 3.25 0.79 5.24
CA THR A 105 4.35 0.27 6.08
C THR A 105 3.86 -0.51 7.30
N HIS A 106 2.70 -0.16 7.84
CA HIS A 106 2.13 -0.75 9.06
C HIS A 106 0.85 -1.57 8.79
N GLY A 107 0.20 -1.38 7.64
CA GLY A 107 -1.12 -1.93 7.31
C GLY A 107 -2.27 -0.99 7.68
N GLU A 108 -3.50 -1.38 7.30
CA GLU A 108 -4.71 -0.67 7.74
C GLU A 108 -5.02 -1.00 9.20
N ASP A 109 -4.90 -0.03 10.11
CA ASP A 109 -5.47 -0.15 11.46
C ASP A 109 -6.99 -0.05 11.37
N LYS A 110 -7.67 -1.21 11.39
CA LYS A 110 -9.13 -1.29 11.54
C LYS A 110 -9.57 -1.29 13.02
N GLU A 111 -8.80 -0.64 13.90
CA GLU A 111 -9.18 -0.47 15.31
C GLU A 111 -9.85 0.89 15.50
N GLY A 112 -11.10 0.95 15.05
CA GLY A 112 -11.93 2.15 15.12
C GLY A 112 -13.40 1.87 14.86
N GLU A 113 -13.94 0.77 15.40
CA GLU A 113 -15.36 0.56 15.77
C GLU A 113 -15.54 -0.73 16.58
#